data_AF-A0A1V6QSZ8-F1
#
_entry.id   AF-A0A1V6QSZ8-F1
#
_cell.length_a   1.000
_cell.length_b   1.000
_cell.length_c   1.000
_cell.angle_alpha   90.00
_cell.angle_beta   90.00
_cell.angle_gamma   90.00
#
_symmetry.space_group_name_H-M   'P 1'
#
loop_
_entity.id
_entity.type
_entity.pdbx_description
1 polymer ?
#
loop_
_entity_poly.entity_id
_entity_poly.type
_entity_poly.pdbx_seq_one_letter_code
_entity_poly.pdbx_strand_id
1 'polypeptide(L)'
;MPKSTISALLATFGEIRGWKEAFHAHQFRYGSGKVLNESGWVSKEQHMLIMKHASPRTFLNHYHPLQLDTDMIRVICGLDPDVELMRAITRQSRWRDTRRPRYLTDQQRAQVEDHPEMEEARRNLDKIRA
;
A
#
# COMPACT_ATOMS: atom_id res chain seq x y z
N MET A 1 24.31 -5.37 -4.89
CA MET A 1 24.90 -4.36 -5.80
C MET A 1 25.41 -3.18 -4.99
N PRO A 2 26.64 -2.70 -5.22
CA PRO A 2 27.14 -1.46 -4.65
C PRO A 2 26.36 -0.22 -5.12
N LYS A 3 26.29 0.83 -4.29
CA LYS A 3 25.68 2.12 -4.67
C LYS A 3 26.36 2.74 -5.89
N SER A 4 27.69 2.62 -5.98
CA SER A 4 28.48 3.09 -7.12
C SER A 4 28.08 2.45 -8.43
N THR A 5 27.74 1.15 -8.43
CA THR A 5 27.27 0.43 -9.63
C THR A 5 25.95 1.00 -10.14
N ILE A 6 24.99 1.26 -9.26
CA ILE A 6 23.70 1.85 -9.66
C ILE A 6 23.90 3.27 -10.21
N SER A 7 24.71 4.09 -9.55
CA SER A 7 24.99 5.44 -10.04
C SER A 7 25.64 5.45 -11.42
N ALA A 8 26.58 4.53 -11.69
CA ALA A 8 27.21 4.40 -12.99
C ALA A 8 26.19 3.99 -14.07
N LEU A 9 25.32 3.01 -13.79
CA LEU A 9 24.26 2.59 -14.70
C LEU A 9 23.29 3.73 -15.04
N LEU A 10 22.93 4.55 -14.05
CA LEU A 10 22.07 5.72 -14.28
C LEU A 10 22.78 6.77 -15.15
N ALA A 11 24.06 7.03 -14.94
CA ALA A 11 24.83 7.93 -15.79
C ALA A 11 24.88 7.43 -17.24
N THR A 12 25.18 6.15 -17.46
CA THR A 12 25.18 5.53 -18.80
C THR A 12 23.80 5.60 -19.45
N PHE A 13 22.71 5.34 -18.70
CA PHE A 13 21.37 5.46 -19.23
C PHE A 13 21.06 6.91 -19.65
N GLY A 14 21.45 7.89 -18.84
CA GLY A 14 21.35 9.30 -19.16
C GLY A 14 22.09 9.64 -20.45
N GLU A 15 23.32 9.15 -20.63
CA GLU A 15 24.10 9.33 -21.86
C GLU A 15 23.39 8.76 -23.09
N ILE A 16 22.90 7.52 -23.02
CA ILE A 16 22.16 6.87 -24.11
C ILE A 16 20.92 7.68 -24.49
N ARG A 17 20.23 8.27 -23.51
CA ARG A 17 19.03 9.09 -23.72
C ARG A 17 19.32 10.54 -24.15
N GLY A 18 20.58 10.99 -24.04
CA GLY A 18 20.97 12.38 -24.31
C GLY A 18 20.82 13.34 -23.12
N TRP A 19 20.72 12.82 -21.89
CA TRP A 19 20.46 13.52 -20.63
C TRP A 19 21.60 13.32 -19.60
N LYS A 20 22.85 13.40 -20.06
CA LYS A 20 24.05 13.05 -19.29
C LYS A 20 24.15 13.67 -17.88
N GLU A 21 23.66 14.91 -17.70
CA GLU A 21 23.71 15.64 -16.42
C GLU A 21 22.41 15.58 -15.61
N ALA A 22 21.37 14.95 -16.17
CA ALA A 22 20.01 14.98 -15.63
C ALA A 22 19.50 13.62 -15.12
N PHE A 23 20.37 12.61 -15.02
CA PHE A 23 19.97 11.24 -14.68
C PHE A 23 20.72 10.65 -13.47
N HIS A 24 20.29 11.06 -12.27
CA HIS A 24 20.80 10.60 -10.99
C HIS A 24 19.68 10.09 -10.08
N ALA A 25 20.01 9.18 -9.14
CA ALA A 25 19.03 8.61 -8.20
C ALA A 25 18.25 9.67 -7.41
N HIS A 26 18.89 10.81 -7.11
CA HIS A 26 18.23 11.93 -6.43
C HIS A 26 17.10 12.55 -7.27
N GLN A 27 17.25 12.64 -8.60
CA GLN A 27 16.21 13.20 -9.48
C GLN A 27 14.97 12.32 -9.54
N PHE A 28 15.14 11.00 -9.51
CA PHE A 28 14.01 10.09 -9.36
C PHE A 28 13.26 10.33 -8.07
N ARG A 29 13.99 10.51 -6.95
CA ARG A 29 13.37 10.81 -5.65
C ARG A 29 12.61 12.13 -5.68
N TYR A 30 13.20 13.18 -6.25
CA TYR A 30 12.55 14.49 -6.33
C TYR A 30 11.34 14.47 -7.27
N GLY A 31 11.49 13.90 -8.46
CA GLY A 31 10.42 13.78 -9.45
C GLY A 31 9.25 12.93 -8.96
N SER A 32 9.52 11.73 -8.43
CA SER A 32 8.48 10.88 -7.85
C SER A 32 7.81 11.55 -6.64
N GLY A 33 8.57 12.18 -5.74
CA GLY A 33 7.99 12.92 -4.60
C GLY A 33 7.05 14.04 -5.06
N LYS A 34 7.46 14.81 -6.07
CA LYS A 34 6.61 15.85 -6.67
C LYS A 34 5.33 15.27 -7.25
N VAL A 35 5.44 14.24 -8.09
CA VAL A 35 4.28 13.60 -8.73
C VAL A 35 3.32 13.05 -7.69
N LEU A 36 3.83 12.37 -6.65
CA LEU A 36 3.00 11.83 -5.57
C LEU A 36 2.27 12.94 -4.80
N ASN A 37 2.96 14.04 -4.49
CA ASN A 37 2.38 15.18 -3.78
C ASN A 37 1.30 15.90 -4.60
N GLU A 38 1.48 15.98 -5.92
CA GLU A 38 0.52 16.62 -6.84
C GLU A 38 -0.63 15.71 -7.25
N SER A 39 -0.49 14.39 -7.06
CA SER A 39 -1.44 13.39 -7.57
C SER A 39 -2.82 13.40 -6.89
N GLY A 40 -2.93 13.91 -5.66
CA GLY A 40 -4.15 13.78 -4.84
C GLY A 40 -4.45 12.38 -4.32
N TRP A 41 -3.73 11.34 -4.78
CA TRP A 41 -3.91 9.93 -4.40
C TRP A 41 -3.12 9.52 -3.16
N VAL A 42 -2.27 10.40 -2.64
CA VAL A 42 -1.40 10.15 -1.49
C VAL A 42 -1.52 11.32 -0.52
N SER A 43 -1.90 11.04 0.73
CA SER A 43 -1.97 12.07 1.77
C SER A 43 -0.58 12.62 2.09
N LYS A 44 -0.51 13.82 2.67
CA LYS A 44 0.76 14.42 3.10
C LYS A 44 1.53 13.51 4.06
N GLU A 45 0.82 12.83 4.96
CA GLU A 45 1.38 11.92 5.96
C GLU A 45 1.91 10.64 5.31
N GLN A 46 1.16 10.06 4.36
CA GLN A 46 1.62 8.94 3.54
C GLN A 46 2.85 9.32 2.72
N HIS A 47 2.88 10.51 2.12
CA HIS A 47 4.03 11.02 1.38
C HIS A 47 5.26 11.15 2.28
N MET A 48 5.11 11.70 3.50
CA MET A 48 6.21 11.76 4.47
C MET A 48 6.76 10.37 4.84
N LEU A 49 5.89 9.37 4.96
CA LEU A 49 6.28 7.97 5.18
C LEU A 49 7.05 7.40 3.98
N ILE A 50 6.49 7.52 2.76
CA ILE A 50 7.10 7.05 1.51
C ILE A 50 8.49 7.67 1.34
N MET A 51 8.60 8.97 1.63
CA MET A 51 9.84 9.73 1.53
C MET A 51 10.72 9.63 2.78
N LYS A 52 10.36 8.86 3.81
CA LYS A 52 11.13 8.71 5.06
C LYS A 52 11.54 10.05 5.69
N HIS A 53 10.64 11.03 5.71
CA HIS A 53 10.86 12.36 6.29
C HIS A 53 10.50 12.41 7.79
N ALA A 54 11.01 13.44 8.49
CA ALA A 54 11.25 13.42 9.93
C ALA A 54 10.01 13.40 10.86
N SER A 55 8.80 13.79 10.44
CA SER A 55 7.65 13.53 11.32
C SER A 55 6.25 13.47 10.70
N PRO A 56 5.76 12.26 10.41
CA PRO A 56 4.36 11.90 10.36
C PRO A 56 3.85 11.34 11.71
N ARG A 57 4.47 11.67 12.86
CA ARG A 57 4.31 10.93 14.14
C ARG A 57 2.88 10.57 14.55
N THR A 58 1.94 11.51 14.49
CA THR A 58 0.53 11.25 14.82
C THR A 58 -0.10 10.23 13.87
N PHE A 59 0.19 10.35 12.58
CA PHE A 59 -0.22 9.37 11.59
C PHE A 59 0.46 8.02 11.83
N LEU A 60 1.77 7.99 12.03
CA LEU A 60 2.54 6.78 12.34
C LEU A 60 1.95 5.99 13.52
N ASN A 61 1.59 6.70 14.59
CA ASN A 61 1.18 6.09 15.85
C ASN A 61 -0.30 5.66 15.88
N HIS A 62 -1.17 6.35 15.15
CA HIS A 62 -2.62 6.18 15.30
C HIS A 62 -3.34 5.76 14.03
N TYR A 63 -2.79 6.12 12.86
CA TYR A 63 -3.49 5.99 11.58
C TYR A 63 -2.67 5.29 10.50
N HIS A 64 -1.44 4.86 10.82
CA HIS A 64 -0.53 4.28 9.86
C HIS A 64 -1.13 2.98 9.35
N PRO A 65 -1.56 2.96 8.08
CA PRO A 65 -2.02 1.72 7.53
C PRO A 65 -0.80 0.80 7.47
N LEU A 66 -0.96 -0.44 7.92
CA LEU A 66 0.10 -1.47 7.82
C LEU A 66 0.59 -1.64 6.37
N GLN A 67 -0.15 -1.12 5.38
CA GLN A 67 0.12 -1.22 3.94
C GLN A 67 -0.27 0.07 3.22
N LEU A 68 0.54 0.47 2.22
CA LEU A 68 0.16 1.46 1.21
C LEU A 68 -0.69 0.74 0.15
N ASP A 69 -1.93 1.17 -0.03
CA ASP A 69 -2.91 0.57 -0.96
C ASP A 69 -3.01 1.30 -2.31
N THR A 70 -2.40 2.48 -2.42
CA THR A 70 -2.27 3.23 -3.68
C THR A 70 -1.29 2.55 -4.64
N ASP A 71 -1.66 2.43 -5.91
CA ASP A 71 -0.75 1.99 -6.98
C ASP A 71 0.30 3.07 -7.28
N MET A 72 1.40 3.01 -6.55
CA MET A 72 2.50 3.96 -6.62
C MET A 72 3.13 4.03 -8.02
N ILE A 73 3.19 2.91 -8.75
CA ILE A 73 3.86 2.86 -10.05
C ILE A 73 3.03 3.63 -11.06
N ARG A 74 1.71 3.38 -11.11
CA ARG A 74 0.80 4.10 -12.00
C ARG A 74 0.80 5.59 -11.71
N VAL A 75 0.73 5.96 -10.43
CA VAL A 75 0.78 7.38 -10.02
C VAL A 75 2.09 8.04 -10.49
N ILE A 76 3.25 7.40 -10.27
CA ILE A 76 4.55 7.94 -10.72
C ILE A 76 4.60 8.09 -12.25
N CYS A 77 3.93 7.21 -12.99
CA CYS A 77 3.79 7.27 -14.44
C CYS A 77 2.73 8.30 -14.92
N GLY A 78 2.10 9.06 -14.02
CA GLY A 78 1.06 10.03 -14.37
C GLY A 78 -0.27 9.41 -14.76
N LEU A 79 -0.52 8.17 -14.33
CA LEU A 79 -1.75 7.42 -14.58
C LEU A 79 -2.57 7.32 -13.29
N ASP A 80 -3.89 7.21 -13.44
CA ASP A 80 -4.77 6.93 -12.31
C ASP A 80 -4.44 5.55 -11.71
N PRO A 81 -4.40 5.43 -10.37
CA PRO A 81 -4.09 4.19 -9.69
C PRO A 81 -5.19 3.15 -9.94
N ASP A 82 -4.78 1.90 -10.13
CA ASP A 82 -5.71 0.79 -10.33
C ASP A 82 -6.10 0.19 -8.97
N VAL A 83 -7.14 0.78 -8.38
CA VAL A 83 -7.63 0.40 -7.04
C VAL A 83 -8.13 -1.04 -7.01
N GLU A 84 -8.71 -1.54 -8.11
CA GLU A 84 -9.22 -2.90 -8.19
C GLU A 84 -8.07 -3.92 -8.22
N LEU A 85 -7.05 -3.65 -9.02
CA LEU A 85 -5.84 -4.45 -9.06
C LEU A 85 -5.13 -4.46 -7.70
N MET A 86 -4.96 -3.30 -7.07
CA MET A 86 -4.32 -3.20 -5.75
C MET A 86 -5.12 -3.96 -4.68
N ARG A 87 -6.45 -3.93 -4.73
CA ARG A 87 -7.31 -4.75 -3.86
C ARG A 87 -7.13 -6.25 -4.14
N ALA A 88 -7.06 -6.67 -5.40
CA ALA A 88 -6.86 -8.07 -5.78
C ALA A 88 -5.49 -8.60 -5.31
N ILE A 89 -4.41 -7.84 -5.54
CA ILE A 89 -3.05 -8.19 -5.09
C ILE A 89 -2.98 -8.25 -3.57
N THR A 90 -3.62 -7.30 -2.88
CA THR A 90 -3.71 -7.29 -1.42
C THR A 90 -4.45 -8.52 -0.90
N ARG A 91 -5.57 -8.91 -1.51
CA ARG A 91 -6.30 -10.15 -1.18
C ARG A 91 -5.44 -11.39 -1.38
N GLN A 92 -4.71 -11.48 -2.50
CA GLN A 92 -3.82 -12.61 -2.77
C GLN A 92 -2.68 -12.70 -1.76
N SER A 93 -2.06 -11.57 -1.42
CA SER A 93 -0.99 -11.53 -0.42
C SER A 93 -1.50 -11.90 0.98
N ARG A 94 -2.71 -11.44 1.33
CA ARG A 94 -3.42 -11.83 2.55
C ARG A 94 -3.76 -13.32 2.62
N TRP A 95 -4.05 -13.95 1.48
CA TRP A 95 -4.27 -15.39 1.42
C TRP A 95 -2.96 -16.15 1.62
N ARG A 96 -1.86 -15.65 1.06
CA ARG A 96 -0.52 -16.25 1.22
C ARG A 96 0.08 -16.13 2.62
N ASP A 97 -0.24 -15.08 3.39
CA ASP A 97 0.29 -14.91 4.74
C ASP A 97 -0.21 -16.02 5.68
N THR A 98 0.70 -16.90 6.09
CA THR A 98 0.42 -18.05 6.96
C THR A 98 0.22 -17.66 8.42
N ARG A 99 0.68 -16.48 8.83
CA ARG A 99 0.50 -15.96 10.21
C ARG A 99 -0.88 -15.36 10.41
N ARG A 100 -1.61 -15.11 9.33
CA ARG A 100 -2.95 -14.53 9.40
C ARG A 100 -3.93 -15.59 9.91
N PRO A 101 -4.67 -15.34 11.02
CA PRO A 101 -5.71 -16.25 11.48
C PRO A 101 -6.75 -16.45 10.37
N ARG A 102 -6.90 -17.70 9.90
CA ARG A 102 -7.90 -18.07 8.88
C ARG A 102 -9.16 -18.65 9.50
N TYR A 103 -9.03 -19.17 10.70
CA TYR A 103 -10.08 -19.79 11.46
C TYR A 103 -10.09 -19.16 12.85
N LEU A 104 -11.28 -18.97 13.39
CA LEU A 104 -11.45 -18.66 14.80
C LEU A 104 -10.98 -19.87 15.61
N THR A 105 -10.29 -19.61 16.73
CA THR A 105 -10.10 -20.66 17.74
C THR A 105 -11.46 -21.08 18.31
N ASP A 106 -11.54 -22.25 18.94
CA ASP A 106 -12.80 -22.72 19.52
C ASP A 106 -13.36 -21.73 20.55
N GLN A 107 -12.48 -21.09 21.33
CA GLN A 107 -12.85 -20.03 22.27
C GLN A 107 -13.40 -18.78 21.57
N GLN A 108 -12.75 -18.33 20.49
CA GLN A 108 -13.23 -17.18 19.72
C GLN A 108 -14.55 -17.48 19.01
N ARG A 109 -14.73 -18.71 18.52
CA ARG A 109 -15.96 -19.16 17.89
C ARG A 109 -17.12 -19.12 18.89
N ALA A 110 -16.93 -19.69 20.09
CA ALA A 110 -17.93 -19.65 21.15
C ALA A 110 -18.31 -18.20 21.53
N GLN A 111 -17.33 -17.30 21.62
CA GLN A 111 -17.59 -15.87 21.88
C GLN A 111 -18.40 -15.17 20.77
N VAL A 112 -18.24 -15.60 19.52
CA VAL A 112 -18.94 -15.02 18.36
C VAL A 112 -20.34 -15.62 18.18
N GLU A 113 -20.52 -16.91 18.48
CA GLU A 113 -21.81 -17.59 18.37
C GLU A 113 -22.86 -16.97 19.31
N ASP A 114 -22.47 -16.54 20.51
CA ASP A 114 -23.36 -15.88 21.46
C ASP A 114 -23.59 -14.37 21.17
N HIS A 115 -23.00 -13.83 20.08
CA HIS A 115 -23.09 -12.41 19.77
C HIS A 115 -24.51 -12.06 19.25
N PRO A 116 -25.15 -10.98 19.76
CA PRO A 116 -26.53 -10.63 19.39
C PRO A 116 -26.74 -10.42 17.89
N GLU A 117 -25.74 -9.88 17.17
CA GLU A 117 -25.80 -9.72 15.72
C GLU A 117 -25.79 -11.07 14.96
N MET A 118 -25.10 -12.08 15.48
CA MET A 118 -25.09 -13.42 14.88
C MET A 118 -26.43 -14.13 15.06
N GLU A 119 -27.04 -13.99 16.23
CA GLU A 119 -28.37 -14.52 16.52
C GLU A 119 -29.47 -13.82 15.70
N GLU A 120 -29.36 -12.52 15.46
CA GLU A 120 -30.24 -11.81 14.55
C GLU A 120 -30.07 -12.25 13.09
N ALA A 121 -28.82 -12.37 12.63
CA ALA A 121 -28.52 -12.85 11.28
C ALA A 121 -29.07 -14.26 11.04
N ARG A 122 -28.94 -15.16 12.03
CA ARG A 122 -29.48 -16.52 11.99
C ARG A 122 -31.00 -16.53 11.89
N ARG A 123 -31.68 -15.75 12.74
CA ARG A 123 -33.15 -15.57 12.67
C ARG A 123 -33.61 -15.03 11.31
N ASN A 124 -32.87 -14.11 10.71
CA ASN A 124 -33.20 -13.58 9.39
C ASN A 124 -32.99 -14.63 8.28
N LEU A 125 -31.92 -15.43 8.37
CA LEU A 125 -31.68 -16.54 7.44
C LEU A 125 -32.80 -17.58 7.49
N ASP A 126 -33.25 -17.96 8.69
CA ASP A 126 -34.34 -18.93 8.88
C ASP A 126 -35.66 -18.41 8.29
N LYS A 127 -35.95 -17.10 8.41
CA LYS A 127 -37.10 -16.47 7.75
C LYS A 127 -37.03 -16.48 6.23
N ILE A 128 -35.83 -16.40 5.66
CA ILE A 128 -35.62 -16.43 4.19
C ILE A 128 -35.76 -17.86 3.65
N ARG A 129 -35.44 -18.86 4.48
CA ARG A 129 -35.47 -20.28 4.10
C ARG A 129 -36.84 -20.95 4.31
N ALA A 130 -37.71 -20.36 5.12
CA ALA A 130 -39.10 -20.76 5.34
C ALA A 130 -40.00 -20.29 4.20
#